data_AF-B3DZK8-F1
#
_entry.id   AF-B3DZK8-F1
#
_cell.length_a   1.000
_cell.length_b   1.000
_cell.length_c   1.000
_cell.angle_alpha   90.00
_cell.angle_beta   90.00
_cell.angle_gamma   90.00
#
_symmetry.space_group_name_H-M   'P 1'
#
loop_
_entity.id
_entity.type
_entity.pdbx_description
1 polymer ?
#
loop_
_entity_poly.entity_id
_entity_poly.type
_entity_poly.pdbx_seq_one_letter_code
_entity_poly.pdbx_strand_id
1 'polypeptide(L)'
;MFKTTLSRFFFSGSFPSFLLFLALLLSLLWGLSFSPLFDNPLLRPLNGPFWLKEAEKEIAQGDESRALAITQYVESICGPVSPLRLNLAELFIELNQTDKAIGELKFVFETDENLRKTAVFLAKSLLGEKGGFALVDEKKSGSLSAYLKLCIDEKWTEEAKMSWNLGTSKGKIPFDQELSKKYVNFLIGSRELKEAKQVWNRLMGSNSLVWNGDFEEALQNWGFGWRFHPRSSFLKIKQDCLAAFSKKSSLLIEFIGIDPNHDQVLVEQLLFIEPKKNYLLSAAAKYEDISSSSGVVLDVYDKDNDRVLGSTEPLAINKKWTVVEAKIKTPKMIGTSYLRIKWKESPEWEIPLYGKVWIDKVQFEEILPDEKDPASPEDEDSGEEQKDGEDPFEDNVQEHSSESPSS
;
A
#
# COMPACT_ATOMS: atom_id res chain seq x y z
N MET A 1 63.14 34.92 -50.67
CA MET A 1 62.67 33.53 -50.44
C MET A 1 61.26 33.66 -49.86
N PHE A 2 60.14 33.23 -50.42
CA PHE A 2 59.81 32.31 -51.52
C PHE A 2 58.58 32.85 -52.28
N LYS A 3 58.38 32.33 -53.48
CA LYS A 3 57.57 32.86 -54.59
C LYS A 3 56.05 32.70 -54.42
N THR A 4 55.37 33.64 -55.07
CA THR A 4 54.00 33.65 -55.64
C THR A 4 53.60 32.38 -56.41
N THR A 5 52.33 31.97 -56.27
CA THR A 5 51.52 31.46 -57.39
C THR A 5 50.02 31.72 -57.15
N LEU A 6 49.45 32.69 -57.87
CA LEU A 6 48.01 32.84 -58.08
C LEU A 6 47.59 31.88 -59.20
N SER A 7 46.66 30.96 -58.94
CA SER A 7 45.96 30.23 -60.00
C SER A 7 44.64 30.92 -60.31
N ARG A 8 44.49 31.36 -61.57
CA ARG A 8 43.25 31.83 -62.19
C ARG A 8 42.21 30.69 -62.21
N PHE A 9 41.01 30.94 -61.69
CA PHE A 9 39.82 30.18 -62.06
C PHE A 9 38.96 31.04 -62.99
N PHE A 10 38.82 30.57 -64.23
CA PHE A 10 37.89 31.09 -65.23
C PHE A 10 36.45 30.78 -64.79
N PHE A 11 35.59 31.80 -64.72
CA PHE A 11 34.15 31.62 -64.64
C PHE A 11 33.60 31.38 -66.05
N SER A 12 33.25 30.12 -66.34
CA SER A 12 32.37 29.75 -67.45
C SER A 12 31.29 28.84 -66.89
N GLY A 13 30.06 29.35 -66.72
CA GLY A 13 28.96 28.54 -66.18
C GLY A 13 27.69 29.31 -65.82
N SER A 14 26.80 29.38 -66.81
CA SER A 14 25.33 29.56 -66.77
C SER A 14 24.70 30.70 -65.94
N PHE A 15 23.91 31.52 -66.65
CA PHE A 15 23.01 32.59 -66.18
C PHE A 15 22.15 32.27 -64.91
N PRO A 16 21.68 31.03 -64.63
CA PRO A 16 20.93 30.76 -63.40
C PRO A 16 21.73 30.86 -62.10
N SER A 17 23.05 30.68 -62.12
CA SER A 17 23.89 30.75 -60.91
C SER A 17 24.07 32.18 -60.41
N PHE A 18 24.04 33.16 -61.34
CA PHE A 18 24.20 34.58 -61.03
C PHE A 18 22.92 35.17 -60.40
N LEU A 19 21.74 34.71 -60.83
CA LEU A 19 20.45 35.09 -60.23
C LEU A 19 20.29 34.53 -58.81
N LEU A 20 20.76 33.31 -58.57
CA LEU A 20 20.74 32.69 -57.25
C LEU A 20 21.68 33.41 -56.26
N PHE A 21 22.85 33.83 -56.75
CA PHE A 21 23.79 34.62 -55.97
C PHE A 21 23.26 36.04 -55.70
N LEU A 22 22.60 36.67 -56.69
CA LEU A 22 21.99 38.00 -56.53
C LEU A 22 20.80 37.97 -55.55
N ALA A 23 19.99 36.91 -55.57
CA ALA A 23 18.89 36.71 -54.61
C ALA A 23 19.41 36.47 -53.17
N LEU A 24 20.52 35.76 -53.01
CA LEU A 24 21.20 35.55 -51.72
C LEU A 24 21.87 36.84 -51.21
N LEU A 25 22.38 37.68 -52.11
CA LEU A 25 22.98 38.96 -51.73
C LEU A 25 21.92 40.00 -51.38
N LEU A 26 20.77 39.99 -52.07
CA LEU A 26 19.62 40.82 -51.73
C LEU A 26 18.95 40.39 -50.41
N SER A 27 18.89 39.10 -50.07
CA SER A 27 18.35 38.65 -48.78
C SER A 27 19.23 39.05 -47.60
N LEU A 28 20.56 39.08 -47.79
CA LEU A 28 21.53 39.54 -46.81
C LEU A 28 21.53 41.07 -46.62
N LEU A 29 21.23 41.84 -47.66
CA LEU A 29 21.22 43.31 -47.60
C LEU A 29 19.90 43.90 -47.08
N TRP A 30 18.80 43.13 -47.06
CA TRP A 30 17.46 43.63 -46.72
C TRP A 30 16.81 42.97 -45.50
N GLY A 31 17.53 42.15 -44.73
CA GLY A 31 17.00 41.56 -43.48
C GLY A 31 15.68 40.80 -43.65
N LEU A 32 15.37 40.35 -44.88
CA LEU A 32 14.18 39.58 -45.16
C LEU A 32 14.47 38.14 -44.76
N SER A 33 14.07 37.79 -43.54
CA SER A 33 13.89 36.40 -43.14
C SER A 33 13.08 35.69 -44.23
N PHE A 34 13.70 34.77 -44.96
CA PHE A 34 13.03 33.88 -45.90
C PHE A 34 12.26 32.80 -45.11
N SER A 35 11.22 33.23 -44.41
CA SER A 35 10.11 32.38 -43.97
C SER A 35 8.84 33.09 -44.42
N PRO A 36 8.25 32.67 -45.56
CA PRO A 36 6.81 32.36 -45.49
C PRO A 36 6.28 31.33 -46.51
N LEU A 37 7.12 30.59 -47.24
CA LEU A 37 6.60 29.66 -48.26
C LEU A 37 6.29 28.26 -47.73
N PHE A 38 6.92 27.84 -46.64
CA PHE A 38 6.65 26.56 -45.97
C PHE A 38 5.74 26.66 -44.74
N ASP A 39 5.35 27.88 -44.34
CA ASP A 39 4.43 28.15 -43.23
C ASP A 39 2.97 28.31 -43.69
N ASN A 40 2.68 28.00 -44.95
CA ASN A 40 1.31 28.11 -45.46
C ASN A 40 0.45 26.96 -44.88
N PRO A 41 -0.55 27.25 -44.01
CA PRO A 41 -1.30 26.22 -43.29
C PRO A 41 -2.04 25.24 -44.22
N LEU A 42 -2.38 25.72 -45.42
CA LEU A 42 -3.05 24.96 -46.47
C LEU A 42 -2.18 23.86 -47.08
N LEU A 43 -0.85 23.88 -46.88
CA LEU A 43 0.06 22.86 -47.41
C LEU A 43 0.23 21.66 -46.47
N ARG A 44 -0.33 21.71 -45.24
CA ARG A 44 -0.20 20.64 -44.23
C ARG A 44 -1.52 20.35 -43.50
N PRO A 45 -2.63 20.10 -44.20
CA PRO A 45 -3.96 19.98 -43.58
C PRO A 45 -4.04 18.86 -42.53
N LEU A 46 -3.28 17.77 -42.70
CA LEU A 46 -3.31 16.62 -41.78
C LEU A 46 -2.19 16.63 -40.72
N ASN A 47 -1.42 17.72 -40.60
CA ASN A 47 -0.32 17.80 -39.63
C ASN A 47 -0.84 18.32 -38.28
N GLY A 48 -1.34 17.42 -37.43
CA GLY A 48 -1.86 17.75 -36.09
C GLY A 48 -0.90 18.60 -35.23
N PRO A 49 0.38 18.22 -35.08
CA PRO A 49 1.34 19.01 -34.29
C PRO A 49 1.56 20.44 -34.77
N PHE A 50 1.48 20.68 -36.09
CA PHE A 50 1.55 22.04 -36.63
C PHE A 50 0.36 22.88 -36.19
N TRP A 51 -0.86 22.33 -36.31
CA TRP A 51 -2.08 23.04 -35.95
C TRP A 51 -2.23 23.26 -34.44
N LEU A 52 -1.73 22.35 -33.60
CA LEU A 52 -1.66 22.57 -32.16
C LEU A 52 -0.81 23.80 -31.80
N LYS A 53 0.38 23.92 -32.39
CA LYS A 53 1.24 25.10 -32.20
C LYS A 53 0.60 26.40 -32.69
N GLU A 54 -0.16 26.33 -33.76
CA GLU A 54 -0.90 27.51 -34.23
C GLU A 54 -2.03 27.88 -33.26
N ALA A 55 -2.74 26.90 -32.69
CA ALA A 55 -3.73 27.16 -31.65
C ALA A 55 -3.09 27.79 -30.40
N GLU A 56 -1.97 27.26 -29.89
CA GLU A 56 -1.20 27.84 -28.77
C GLU A 56 -0.84 29.31 -29.03
N LYS A 57 -0.41 29.62 -30.26
CA LYS A 57 -0.06 30.98 -30.67
C LYS A 57 -1.28 31.90 -30.69
N GLU A 58 -2.43 31.45 -31.17
CA GLU A 58 -3.66 32.25 -31.18
C GLU A 58 -4.18 32.48 -29.73
N ILE A 59 -4.04 31.49 -28.84
CA ILE A 59 -4.31 31.66 -27.39
C ILE A 59 -3.40 32.75 -26.81
N ALA A 60 -2.09 32.69 -27.09
CA ALA A 60 -1.13 33.69 -26.61
C ALA A 60 -1.42 35.11 -27.15
N GLN A 61 -2.10 35.22 -28.29
CA GLN A 61 -2.54 36.50 -28.88
C GLN A 61 -3.90 36.97 -28.37
N GLY A 62 -4.61 36.15 -27.58
CA GLY A 62 -5.94 36.44 -27.04
C GLY A 62 -7.09 36.19 -28.01
N ASP A 63 -6.86 35.55 -29.16
CA ASP A 63 -7.93 35.17 -30.10
C ASP A 63 -8.47 33.77 -29.77
N GLU A 64 -9.24 33.70 -28.67
CA GLU A 64 -9.85 32.44 -28.19
C GLU A 64 -10.79 31.80 -29.22
N SER A 65 -11.49 32.61 -30.02
CA SER A 65 -12.44 32.10 -31.01
C SER A 65 -11.72 31.35 -32.12
N ARG A 66 -10.61 31.90 -32.61
CA ARG A 66 -9.79 31.27 -33.64
C ARG A 66 -9.02 30.08 -33.09
N ALA A 67 -8.46 30.20 -31.89
CA ALA A 67 -7.83 29.08 -31.19
C ALA A 67 -8.79 27.89 -31.02
N LEU A 68 -10.03 28.15 -30.61
CA LEU A 68 -11.06 27.11 -30.49
C LEU A 68 -11.40 26.45 -31.83
N ALA A 69 -11.53 27.24 -32.90
CA ALA A 69 -11.79 26.70 -34.23
C ALA A 69 -10.63 25.79 -34.72
N ILE A 70 -9.38 26.20 -34.49
CA ILE A 70 -8.21 25.38 -34.83
C ILE A 70 -8.19 24.11 -33.96
N THR A 71 -8.44 24.21 -32.67
CA THR A 71 -8.45 23.08 -31.73
C THR A 71 -9.52 22.04 -32.13
N GLN A 72 -10.73 22.48 -32.49
CA GLN A 72 -11.79 21.61 -33.01
C GLN A 72 -11.44 21.01 -34.38
N TYR A 73 -10.69 21.74 -35.21
CA TYR A 73 -10.16 21.17 -36.44
C TYR A 73 -9.17 20.05 -36.14
N VAL A 74 -8.23 20.26 -35.20
CA VAL A 74 -7.30 19.22 -34.74
C VAL A 74 -8.04 18.02 -34.20
N GLU A 75 -9.07 18.20 -33.38
CA GLU A 75 -9.96 17.13 -32.88
C GLU A 75 -10.49 16.25 -34.03
N SER A 76 -10.92 16.87 -35.13
CA SER A 76 -11.48 16.14 -36.29
C SER A 76 -10.47 15.33 -37.10
N ILE A 77 -9.21 15.76 -37.12
CA ILE A 77 -8.11 15.06 -37.84
C ILE A 77 -7.26 14.20 -36.92
N CYS A 78 -7.45 14.33 -35.60
CA CYS A 78 -6.69 13.64 -34.58
C CYS A 78 -7.04 12.15 -34.62
N GLY A 79 -6.11 11.35 -35.15
CA GLY A 79 -6.17 9.90 -35.05
C GLY A 79 -6.09 9.38 -33.60
N PRO A 80 -5.98 8.06 -33.42
CA PRO A 80 -5.85 7.43 -32.09
C PRO A 80 -4.42 7.58 -31.55
N VAL A 81 -3.89 8.80 -31.48
CA VAL A 81 -2.51 9.09 -31.06
C VAL A 81 -2.55 9.78 -29.70
N SER A 82 -2.23 9.05 -28.64
CA SER A 82 -2.40 9.51 -27.25
C SER A 82 -1.59 10.77 -26.90
N PRO A 83 -0.31 10.94 -27.32
CA PRO A 83 0.40 12.21 -27.11
C PRO A 83 -0.29 13.41 -27.76
N LEU A 84 -0.86 13.23 -28.96
CA LEU A 84 -1.57 14.31 -29.65
C LEU A 84 -2.87 14.67 -28.94
N ARG A 85 -3.60 13.66 -28.44
CA ARG A 85 -4.84 13.84 -27.67
C ARG A 85 -4.60 14.47 -26.31
N LEU A 86 -3.46 14.18 -25.67
CA LEU A 86 -3.06 14.85 -24.44
C LEU A 86 -2.86 16.36 -24.67
N ASN A 87 -2.07 16.74 -25.68
CA ASN A 87 -1.86 18.15 -26.03
C ASN A 87 -3.19 18.83 -26.44
N LEU A 88 -4.06 18.11 -27.14
CA LEU A 88 -5.39 18.60 -27.49
C LEU A 88 -6.24 18.86 -26.25
N ALA A 89 -6.17 17.98 -25.24
CA ALA A 89 -6.84 18.17 -23.96
C ALA A 89 -6.33 19.41 -23.23
N GLU A 90 -5.01 19.65 -23.23
CA GLU A 90 -4.40 20.83 -22.63
C GLU A 90 -4.92 22.13 -23.26
N LEU A 91 -5.04 22.19 -24.59
CA LEU A 91 -5.65 23.34 -25.27
C LEU A 91 -7.13 23.52 -24.92
N PHE A 92 -7.89 22.42 -24.83
CA PHE A 92 -9.28 22.51 -24.38
C PHE A 92 -9.39 23.01 -22.94
N ILE A 93 -8.43 22.70 -22.07
CA ILE A 93 -8.37 23.25 -20.71
C ILE A 93 -8.15 24.77 -20.76
N GLU A 94 -7.17 25.24 -21.52
CA GLU A 94 -6.88 26.68 -21.67
C GLU A 94 -8.08 27.46 -22.23
N LEU A 95 -8.85 26.84 -23.13
CA LEU A 95 -10.04 27.42 -23.73
C LEU A 95 -11.34 27.22 -22.91
N ASN A 96 -11.22 26.81 -21.65
CA ASN A 96 -12.35 26.54 -20.74
C ASN A 96 -13.38 25.52 -21.29
N GLN A 97 -12.94 24.59 -22.14
CA GLN A 97 -13.74 23.49 -22.71
C GLN A 97 -13.56 22.19 -21.92
N THR A 98 -13.88 22.22 -20.63
CA THR A 98 -13.61 21.10 -19.69
C THR A 98 -14.20 19.76 -20.14
N ASP A 99 -15.43 19.74 -20.64
CA ASP A 99 -16.08 18.48 -21.07
C ASP A 99 -15.32 17.81 -22.23
N LYS A 100 -14.82 18.61 -23.18
CA LYS A 100 -14.01 18.11 -24.30
C LYS A 100 -12.65 17.62 -23.82
N ALA A 101 -12.00 18.38 -22.93
CA ALA A 101 -10.74 17.97 -22.33
C ALA A 101 -10.88 16.60 -21.63
N ILE A 102 -11.92 16.38 -20.83
CA ILE A 102 -12.16 15.10 -20.16
C ILE A 102 -12.37 13.96 -21.16
N GLY A 103 -13.08 14.20 -22.27
CA GLY A 103 -13.23 13.23 -23.35
C GLY A 103 -11.88 12.76 -23.92
N GLU A 104 -10.96 13.70 -24.17
CA GLU A 104 -9.63 13.41 -24.67
C GLU A 104 -8.73 12.73 -23.62
N LEU A 105 -8.75 13.20 -22.37
CA LEU A 105 -8.01 12.58 -21.26
C LEU A 105 -8.47 11.14 -21.01
N LYS A 106 -9.76 10.85 -21.17
CA LYS A 106 -10.31 9.49 -21.05
C LYS A 106 -9.74 8.58 -22.13
N PHE A 107 -9.61 9.06 -23.37
CA PHE A 107 -8.95 8.29 -24.42
C PHE A 107 -7.50 7.98 -24.06
N VAL A 108 -6.74 8.98 -23.61
CA VAL A 108 -5.32 8.82 -23.23
C VAL A 108 -5.19 7.79 -22.11
N PHE A 109 -6.05 7.88 -21.09
CA PHE A 109 -6.09 6.94 -19.97
C PHE A 109 -6.31 5.49 -20.42
N GLU A 110 -7.23 5.25 -21.36
CA GLU A 110 -7.56 3.90 -21.83
C GLU A 110 -6.50 3.31 -22.76
N THR A 111 -5.74 4.14 -23.48
CA THR A 111 -4.90 3.69 -24.62
C THR A 111 -3.40 3.67 -24.33
N ASP A 112 -2.90 4.54 -23.46
CA ASP A 112 -1.45 4.69 -23.22
C ASP A 112 -1.11 4.56 -21.74
N GLU A 113 -0.38 3.50 -21.38
CA GLU A 113 0.05 3.26 -20.00
C GLU A 113 1.04 4.31 -19.48
N ASN A 114 1.88 4.89 -20.36
CA ASN A 114 2.88 5.87 -19.95
C ASN A 114 2.26 7.23 -19.67
N LEU A 115 1.19 7.59 -20.40
CA LEU A 115 0.49 8.87 -20.24
C LEU A 115 -0.69 8.81 -19.27
N ARG A 116 -1.09 7.62 -18.81
CA ARG A 116 -2.19 7.43 -17.86
C ARG A 116 -2.07 8.30 -16.62
N LYS A 117 -0.87 8.32 -16.02
CA LYS A 117 -0.58 9.12 -14.84
C LYS A 117 -0.86 10.59 -15.13
N THR A 118 -0.26 11.13 -16.18
CA THR A 118 -0.44 12.53 -16.60
C THR A 118 -1.91 12.87 -16.83
N ALA A 119 -2.65 12.02 -17.53
CA ALA A 119 -4.07 12.24 -17.79
C ALA A 119 -4.89 12.34 -16.50
N VAL A 120 -4.62 11.47 -15.52
CA VAL A 120 -5.29 11.50 -14.22
C VAL A 120 -4.92 12.74 -13.41
N PHE A 121 -3.65 13.17 -13.42
CA PHE A 121 -3.24 14.41 -12.75
C PHE A 121 -3.93 15.64 -13.35
N LEU A 122 -4.04 15.73 -14.68
CA LEU A 122 -4.78 16.79 -15.34
C LEU A 122 -6.26 16.76 -14.94
N ALA A 123 -6.91 15.59 -14.97
CA ALA A 123 -8.31 15.48 -14.54
C ALA A 123 -8.51 15.88 -13.07
N LYS A 124 -7.57 15.54 -12.18
CA LYS A 124 -7.58 15.98 -10.78
C LYS A 124 -7.40 17.49 -10.64
N SER A 125 -6.58 18.12 -11.47
CA SER A 125 -6.40 19.58 -11.46
C SER A 125 -7.67 20.34 -11.85
N LEU A 126 -8.49 19.76 -12.73
CA LEU A 126 -9.73 20.37 -13.24
C LEU A 126 -10.93 20.14 -12.32
N LEU A 127 -11.08 18.91 -11.81
CA LEU A 127 -12.29 18.46 -11.12
C LEU A 127 -12.06 18.23 -9.61
N GLY A 128 -10.87 18.57 -9.10
CA GLY A 128 -10.45 18.35 -7.73
C GLY A 128 -9.91 16.94 -7.48
N GLU A 129 -9.63 16.61 -6.22
CA GLU A 129 -8.94 15.37 -5.83
C GLU A 129 -9.56 14.08 -6.42
N LYS A 130 -10.88 14.02 -6.58
CA LYS A 130 -11.57 12.84 -7.12
C LYS A 130 -11.74 12.86 -8.64
N GLY A 131 -11.16 13.85 -9.33
CA GLY A 131 -11.31 14.06 -10.77
C GLY A 131 -10.86 12.89 -11.63
N GLY A 132 -9.90 12.09 -11.15
CA GLY A 132 -9.44 10.89 -11.84
C GLY A 132 -10.54 9.87 -12.14
N PHE A 133 -11.59 9.79 -11.31
CA PHE A 133 -12.73 8.90 -11.56
C PHE A 133 -13.54 9.26 -12.80
N ALA A 134 -13.49 10.50 -13.28
CA ALA A 134 -14.15 10.90 -14.53
C ALA A 134 -13.59 10.15 -15.75
N LEU A 135 -12.34 9.68 -15.67
CA LEU A 135 -11.68 8.94 -16.75
C LEU A 135 -12.03 7.44 -16.73
N VAL A 136 -12.49 6.92 -15.60
CA VAL A 136 -12.71 5.49 -15.38
C VAL A 136 -14.03 5.04 -16.00
N ASP A 137 -13.99 3.93 -16.75
CA ASP A 137 -15.20 3.25 -17.22
C ASP A 137 -15.53 2.07 -16.29
N GLU A 138 -16.54 2.25 -15.44
CA GLU A 138 -16.99 1.26 -14.46
C GLU A 138 -17.44 -0.08 -15.07
N LYS A 139 -17.80 -0.08 -16.36
CA LYS A 139 -18.23 -1.30 -17.07
C LYS A 139 -17.04 -2.14 -17.52
N LYS A 140 -15.85 -1.53 -17.60
CA LYS A 140 -14.61 -2.19 -18.05
C LYS A 140 -13.72 -2.52 -16.87
N SER A 141 -13.55 -3.81 -16.60
CA SER A 141 -12.62 -4.29 -15.57
C SER A 141 -11.18 -3.80 -15.80
N GLY A 142 -10.75 -3.67 -17.06
CA GLY A 142 -9.43 -3.13 -17.41
C GLY A 142 -9.23 -1.68 -16.96
N SER A 143 -10.25 -0.83 -17.12
CA SER A 143 -10.22 0.58 -16.72
C SER A 143 -10.10 0.73 -15.20
N LEU A 144 -10.95 0.00 -14.47
CA LEU A 144 -10.90 -0.06 -13.01
C LEU A 144 -9.57 -0.61 -12.48
N SER A 145 -9.02 -1.65 -13.13
CA SER A 145 -7.75 -2.25 -12.74
C SER A 145 -6.58 -1.29 -12.97
N ALA A 146 -6.57 -0.59 -14.10
CA ALA A 146 -5.56 0.42 -14.40
C ALA A 146 -5.59 1.58 -13.41
N TYR A 147 -6.79 2.06 -13.04
CA TYR A 147 -6.95 3.13 -12.06
C TYR A 147 -6.55 2.69 -10.66
N LEU A 148 -6.98 1.49 -10.21
CA LEU A 148 -6.60 0.95 -8.92
C LEU A 148 -5.08 0.76 -8.81
N LYS A 149 -4.44 0.22 -9.86
CA LYS A 149 -2.98 0.07 -9.92
C LYS A 149 -2.30 1.43 -9.74
N LEU A 150 -2.74 2.45 -10.47
CA LEU A 150 -2.20 3.81 -10.33
C LEU A 150 -2.40 4.37 -8.92
N CYS A 151 -3.58 4.19 -8.31
CA CYS A 151 -3.83 4.65 -6.95
C CYS A 151 -2.90 3.96 -5.92
N ILE A 152 -2.60 2.67 -6.11
CA ILE A 152 -1.65 1.95 -5.26
C ILE A 152 -0.23 2.49 -5.45
N ASP A 153 0.21 2.69 -6.71
CA ASP A 153 1.56 3.14 -7.05
C ASP A 153 1.81 4.57 -6.52
N GLU A 154 0.81 5.47 -6.62
CA GLU A 154 0.88 6.85 -6.14
C GLU A 154 0.48 7.03 -4.67
N LYS A 155 0.08 5.94 -3.99
CA LYS A 155 -0.37 5.92 -2.59
C LYS A 155 -1.61 6.79 -2.31
N TRP A 156 -2.55 6.85 -3.25
CA TRP A 156 -3.85 7.49 -3.08
C TRP A 156 -4.82 6.55 -2.36
N THR A 157 -4.73 6.49 -1.03
CA THR A 157 -5.45 5.51 -0.20
C THR A 157 -6.96 5.57 -0.36
N GLU A 158 -7.56 6.77 -0.30
CA GLU A 158 -9.00 6.94 -0.38
C GLU A 158 -9.55 6.58 -1.77
N GLU A 159 -8.85 6.98 -2.83
CA GLU A 159 -9.22 6.64 -4.21
C GLU A 159 -9.02 5.16 -4.51
N ALA A 160 -7.97 4.53 -3.96
CA ALA A 160 -7.80 3.08 -4.05
C ALA A 160 -8.98 2.34 -3.39
N LYS A 161 -9.40 2.79 -2.20
CA LYS A 161 -10.59 2.26 -1.49
C LYS A 161 -11.87 2.44 -2.32
N MET A 162 -12.09 3.62 -2.89
CA MET A 162 -13.25 3.89 -3.74
C MET A 162 -13.24 3.03 -5.01
N SER A 163 -12.10 2.91 -5.69
CA SER A 163 -11.95 2.10 -6.90
C SER A 163 -12.21 0.62 -6.63
N TRP A 164 -11.70 0.09 -5.51
CA TRP A 164 -11.98 -1.28 -5.10
C TRP A 164 -13.47 -1.52 -4.81
N ASN A 165 -14.10 -0.62 -4.07
CA ASN A 165 -15.53 -0.71 -3.73
C ASN A 165 -16.40 -0.62 -4.98
N LEU A 166 -16.06 0.27 -5.92
CA LEU A 166 -16.76 0.42 -7.18
C LEU A 166 -16.71 -0.85 -8.02
N GLY A 167 -15.52 -1.43 -8.19
CA GLY A 167 -15.33 -2.66 -8.94
C GLY A 167 -16.01 -3.87 -8.29
N THR A 168 -16.07 -3.93 -6.96
CA THR A 168 -16.60 -5.09 -6.22
C THR A 168 -18.06 -4.97 -5.79
N SER A 169 -18.74 -3.87 -6.15
CA SER A 169 -20.15 -3.57 -5.83
C SER A 169 -21.13 -4.66 -6.28
N LYS A 170 -20.85 -5.35 -7.39
CA LYS A 170 -21.68 -6.44 -7.95
C LYS A 170 -21.40 -7.81 -7.33
N GLY A 171 -20.71 -7.87 -6.20
CA GLY A 171 -20.40 -9.13 -5.50
C GLY A 171 -19.22 -9.92 -6.09
N LYS A 172 -18.90 -9.76 -7.38
CA LYS A 172 -17.72 -10.37 -8.01
C LYS A 172 -16.49 -9.48 -7.83
N ILE A 173 -15.30 -10.10 -7.73
CA ILE A 173 -14.02 -9.40 -7.73
C ILE A 173 -13.56 -9.33 -9.20
N PRO A 174 -13.55 -8.14 -9.83
CA PRO A 174 -13.18 -8.00 -11.25
C PRO A 174 -11.67 -7.89 -11.47
N PHE A 175 -10.89 -7.82 -10.39
CA PHE A 175 -9.44 -7.62 -10.40
C PHE A 175 -8.70 -8.95 -10.49
N ASP A 176 -7.56 -8.95 -11.15
CA ASP A 176 -6.68 -10.11 -11.16
C ASP A 176 -6.10 -10.39 -9.76
N GLN A 177 -5.52 -11.58 -9.61
CA GLN A 177 -4.99 -12.04 -8.33
C GLN A 177 -3.79 -11.20 -7.86
N GLU A 178 -2.91 -10.75 -8.77
CA GLU A 178 -1.71 -9.99 -8.43
C GLU A 178 -2.08 -8.59 -7.94
N LEU A 179 -2.99 -7.91 -8.64
CA LEU A 179 -3.49 -6.61 -8.24
C LEU A 179 -4.24 -6.69 -6.90
N SER A 180 -5.04 -7.72 -6.69
CA SER A 180 -5.72 -7.96 -5.41
C SER A 180 -4.72 -8.15 -4.26
N LYS A 181 -3.63 -8.89 -4.49
CA LYS A 181 -2.53 -9.06 -3.52
C LYS A 181 -1.84 -7.73 -3.22
N LYS A 182 -1.51 -6.96 -4.26
CA LYS A 182 -0.91 -5.62 -4.13
C LYS A 182 -1.80 -4.69 -3.32
N TYR A 183 -3.11 -4.70 -3.58
CA TYR A 183 -4.07 -3.87 -2.86
C TYR A 183 -4.17 -4.22 -1.36
N VAL A 184 -4.23 -5.52 -1.01
CA VAL A 184 -4.22 -5.93 0.42
C VAL A 184 -2.95 -5.45 1.13
N ASN A 185 -1.79 -5.66 0.51
CA ASN A 185 -0.51 -5.22 1.09
C ASN A 185 -0.41 -3.70 1.16
N PHE A 186 -0.99 -2.98 0.19
CA PHE A 186 -1.09 -1.52 0.20
C PHE A 186 -1.92 -1.02 1.38
N LEU A 187 -3.08 -1.62 1.65
CA LEU A 187 -3.90 -1.28 2.82
C LEU A 187 -3.16 -1.57 4.13
N ILE A 188 -2.47 -2.71 4.23
CA ILE A 188 -1.62 -3.03 5.39
C ILE A 188 -0.53 -1.97 5.58
N GLY A 189 0.17 -1.60 4.51
CA GLY A 189 1.21 -0.56 4.54
C GLY A 189 0.69 0.83 4.89
N SER A 190 -0.58 1.10 4.57
CA SER A 190 -1.30 2.34 4.90
C SER A 190 -1.95 2.33 6.29
N ARG A 191 -1.75 1.28 7.10
CA ARG A 191 -2.36 1.07 8.43
C ARG A 191 -3.89 0.92 8.43
N GLU A 192 -4.48 0.65 7.28
CA GLU A 192 -5.92 0.36 7.10
C GLU A 192 -6.20 -1.13 7.37
N LEU A 193 -5.83 -1.62 8.55
CA LEU A 193 -5.83 -3.06 8.87
C LEU A 193 -7.21 -3.70 8.84
N LYS A 194 -8.25 -2.96 9.27
CA LYS A 194 -9.62 -3.45 9.30
C LYS A 194 -10.12 -3.73 7.88
N GLU A 195 -9.95 -2.77 6.98
CA GLU A 195 -10.29 -2.87 5.57
C GLU A 195 -9.44 -3.94 4.89
N ALA A 196 -8.13 -4.00 5.17
CA ALA A 196 -7.27 -5.04 4.64
C ALA A 196 -7.77 -6.44 5.02
N LYS A 197 -8.18 -6.64 6.28
CA LYS A 197 -8.73 -7.92 6.76
C LYS A 197 -10.06 -8.27 6.07
N GLN A 198 -10.94 -7.29 5.87
CA GLN A 198 -12.21 -7.51 5.15
C GLN A 198 -11.97 -7.96 3.70
N VAL A 199 -11.04 -7.30 3.00
CA VAL A 199 -10.67 -7.65 1.63
C VAL A 199 -10.02 -9.03 1.58
N TRP A 200 -9.09 -9.32 2.49
CA TRP A 200 -8.47 -10.63 2.64
C TRP A 200 -9.50 -11.74 2.85
N ASN A 201 -10.43 -11.56 3.78
CA ASN A 201 -11.46 -12.56 4.08
C ASN A 201 -12.34 -12.85 2.86
N ARG A 202 -12.66 -11.82 2.06
CA ARG A 202 -13.43 -11.98 0.82
C ARG A 202 -12.64 -12.73 -0.26
N LEU A 203 -11.32 -12.50 -0.36
CA LEU A 203 -10.45 -13.18 -1.31
C LEU A 203 -10.21 -14.65 -0.94
N MET A 204 -10.03 -14.92 0.35
CA MET A 204 -9.61 -16.23 0.85
C MET A 204 -10.78 -17.08 1.38
N GLY A 205 -11.99 -16.53 1.46
CA GLY A 205 -13.19 -17.24 1.92
C GLY A 205 -13.16 -17.64 3.40
N SER A 206 -12.41 -16.92 4.24
CA SER A 206 -12.22 -17.27 5.65
C SER A 206 -12.37 -16.05 6.55
N ASN A 207 -13.17 -16.18 7.60
CA ASN A 207 -13.37 -15.14 8.62
C ASN A 207 -12.60 -15.41 9.92
N SER A 208 -11.77 -16.45 9.93
CA SER A 208 -10.94 -16.79 11.09
C SER A 208 -9.88 -15.71 11.38
N LEU A 209 -9.52 -15.57 12.65
CA LEU A 209 -8.42 -14.67 13.06
C LEU A 209 -7.10 -15.19 12.50
N VAL A 210 -6.83 -16.49 12.66
CA VAL A 210 -5.69 -17.20 12.08
C VAL A 210 -6.10 -17.86 10.77
N TRP A 211 -5.56 -17.37 9.66
CA TRP A 211 -5.75 -18.00 8.36
C TRP A 211 -4.81 -19.21 8.20
N ASN A 212 -5.34 -20.33 7.70
CA ASN A 212 -4.57 -21.55 7.43
C ASN A 212 -3.75 -22.04 8.63
N GLY A 213 -4.37 -22.07 9.82
CA GLY A 213 -3.75 -22.57 11.04
C GLY A 213 -3.62 -24.09 11.10
N ASP A 214 -4.38 -24.81 10.27
CA ASP A 214 -4.28 -26.25 10.02
C ASP A 214 -3.30 -26.60 8.89
N PHE A 215 -2.71 -25.58 8.25
CA PHE A 215 -1.71 -25.72 7.19
C PHE A 215 -2.15 -26.60 6.01
N GLU A 216 -3.43 -26.61 5.67
CA GLU A 216 -3.97 -27.33 4.51
C GLU A 216 -3.78 -26.56 3.19
N GLU A 217 -3.68 -25.24 3.26
CA GLU A 217 -3.42 -24.37 2.13
C GLU A 217 -1.92 -24.07 1.97
N ALA A 218 -1.50 -23.72 0.76
CA ALA A 218 -0.12 -23.32 0.51
C ALA A 218 0.25 -22.05 1.30
N LEU A 219 1.47 -22.02 1.85
CA LEU A 219 2.00 -20.85 2.57
C LEU A 219 2.11 -19.65 1.62
N GLN A 220 1.33 -18.60 1.88
CA GLN A 220 1.15 -17.49 0.96
C GLN A 220 2.31 -16.47 1.01
N ASN A 221 2.88 -16.20 2.18
CA ASN A 221 3.92 -15.18 2.37
C ASN A 221 3.51 -13.76 1.94
N TRP A 222 2.24 -13.41 2.03
CA TRP A 222 1.69 -12.07 1.80
C TRP A 222 0.40 -11.85 2.60
N GLY A 223 -0.06 -10.60 2.73
CA GLY A 223 -1.32 -10.27 3.41
C GLY A 223 -1.38 -10.77 4.85
N PHE A 224 -2.47 -11.46 5.21
CA PHE A 224 -2.68 -12.12 6.50
C PHE A 224 -2.31 -13.60 6.46
N GLY A 225 -1.56 -14.04 5.45
CA GLY A 225 -1.01 -15.39 5.40
C GLY A 225 0.27 -15.52 6.23
N TRP A 226 0.64 -16.76 6.55
CA TRP A 226 1.92 -17.07 7.19
C TRP A 226 3.10 -16.54 6.38
N ARG A 227 4.01 -15.84 7.05
CA ARG A 227 5.25 -15.26 6.54
C ARG A 227 6.43 -15.96 7.17
N PHE A 228 7.45 -16.19 6.35
CA PHE A 228 8.67 -16.85 6.77
C PHE A 228 9.81 -16.40 5.88
N HIS A 229 11.04 -16.58 6.35
CA HIS A 229 12.24 -16.21 5.60
C HIS A 229 12.86 -17.44 4.94
N PRO A 230 12.59 -17.71 3.64
CA PRO A 230 13.02 -18.94 2.96
C PRO A 230 14.53 -19.03 2.71
N ARG A 231 15.33 -18.04 3.13
CA ARG A 231 16.75 -17.90 2.78
C ARG A 231 17.74 -18.21 3.91
N SER A 232 17.27 -18.73 5.05
CA SER A 232 18.19 -19.18 6.10
C SER A 232 18.86 -20.50 5.69
N SER A 233 20.19 -20.56 5.74
CA SER A 233 20.94 -21.82 5.57
C SER A 233 20.74 -22.78 6.74
N PHE A 234 20.22 -22.29 7.86
CA PHE A 234 20.09 -23.02 9.13
C PHE A 234 18.66 -23.47 9.42
N LEU A 235 17.71 -23.17 8.54
CA LEU A 235 16.29 -23.44 8.75
C LEU A 235 15.60 -23.79 7.42
N LYS A 236 14.82 -24.87 7.42
CA LYS A 236 13.91 -25.19 6.32
C LYS A 236 12.48 -25.22 6.83
N ILE A 237 11.62 -24.41 6.22
CA ILE A 237 10.20 -24.33 6.55
C ILE A 237 9.41 -24.80 5.33
N LYS A 238 8.53 -25.78 5.52
CA LYS A 238 7.67 -26.32 4.45
C LYS A 238 6.40 -26.91 5.02
N GLN A 239 5.40 -27.09 4.15
CA GLN A 239 4.25 -27.93 4.42
C GLN A 239 4.67 -29.40 4.33
N ASP A 240 4.26 -30.22 5.29
CA ASP A 240 4.50 -31.66 5.30
C ASP A 240 3.17 -32.41 5.35
N CYS A 241 3.01 -33.40 4.46
CA CYS A 241 1.80 -34.22 4.36
C CYS A 241 1.98 -35.62 4.99
N LEU A 242 3.15 -35.91 5.58
CA LEU A 242 3.44 -37.22 6.20
C LEU A 242 3.10 -37.26 7.69
N ALA A 243 3.17 -36.11 8.37
CA ALA A 243 2.81 -35.98 9.77
C ALA A 243 1.82 -34.83 9.94
N ALA A 244 0.58 -35.16 10.26
CA ALA A 244 -0.47 -34.19 10.57
C ALA A 244 -1.13 -34.55 11.91
N PHE A 245 -1.65 -33.54 12.60
CA PHE A 245 -2.43 -33.70 13.83
C PHE A 245 -3.93 -33.67 13.54
N SER A 246 -4.37 -32.70 12.74
CA SER A 246 -5.79 -32.40 12.53
C SER A 246 -6.33 -33.03 11.25
N LYS A 247 -5.66 -32.78 10.12
CA LYS A 247 -6.11 -33.14 8.78
C LYS A 247 -5.01 -33.84 7.97
N LYS A 248 -4.58 -33.27 6.84
CA LYS A 248 -3.68 -33.94 5.88
C LYS A 248 -2.26 -33.38 5.92
N SER A 249 -2.07 -32.19 6.47
CA SER A 249 -0.79 -31.51 6.48
C SER A 249 -0.51 -30.80 7.79
N SER A 250 0.74 -30.45 7.99
CA SER A 250 1.20 -29.59 9.07
C SER A 250 2.37 -28.73 8.61
N LEU A 251 2.73 -27.74 9.42
CA LEU A 251 3.94 -26.95 9.23
C LEU A 251 5.14 -27.72 9.77
N LEU A 252 6.09 -28.05 8.90
CA LEU A 252 7.39 -28.62 9.29
C LEU A 252 8.45 -27.52 9.29
N ILE A 253 9.14 -27.40 10.42
CA ILE A 253 10.33 -26.59 10.60
C ILE A 253 11.49 -27.53 10.93
N GLU A 254 12.47 -27.58 10.03
CA GLU A 254 13.70 -28.37 10.17
C GLU A 254 14.88 -27.45 10.48
N PHE A 255 15.49 -27.66 11.65
CA PHE A 255 16.64 -26.92 12.14
C PHE A 255 17.94 -27.60 11.69
N ILE A 256 18.87 -26.81 11.16
CA ILE A 256 20.13 -27.25 10.55
C ILE A 256 21.29 -26.47 11.18
N GLY A 257 21.32 -26.41 12.52
CA GLY A 257 22.36 -25.70 13.27
C GLY A 257 22.05 -24.23 13.46
N ILE A 258 20.82 -23.93 13.89
CA ILE A 258 20.42 -22.56 14.25
C ILE A 258 21.01 -22.18 15.61
N ASP A 259 21.43 -20.93 15.79
CA ASP A 259 21.98 -20.44 17.06
C ASP A 259 20.89 -20.36 18.14
N PRO A 260 21.00 -21.11 19.24
CA PRO A 260 19.94 -21.16 20.25
C PRO A 260 19.99 -19.98 21.24
N ASN A 261 21.01 -19.13 21.20
CA ASN A 261 21.28 -18.10 22.22
C ASN A 261 20.41 -16.84 22.10
N HIS A 262 19.54 -16.78 21.11
CA HIS A 262 18.65 -15.65 20.86
C HIS A 262 17.26 -16.12 20.46
N ASP A 263 16.24 -15.35 20.85
CA ASP A 263 14.88 -15.55 20.37
C ASP A 263 14.83 -15.43 18.85
N GLN A 264 14.35 -16.46 18.17
CA GLN A 264 14.27 -16.50 16.71
C GLN A 264 12.84 -16.63 16.23
N VAL A 265 12.32 -15.61 15.55
CA VAL A 265 11.01 -15.68 14.89
C VAL A 265 11.14 -16.56 13.65
N LEU A 266 10.49 -17.73 13.68
CA LEU A 266 10.57 -18.74 12.62
C LEU A 266 9.52 -18.46 11.54
N VAL A 267 8.27 -18.28 11.98
CA VAL A 267 7.15 -17.85 11.12
C VAL A 267 6.27 -16.87 11.88
N GLU A 268 5.62 -15.97 11.14
CA GLU A 268 4.68 -15.02 11.71
C GLU A 268 3.45 -14.83 10.83
N GLN A 269 2.33 -14.46 11.43
CA GLN A 269 1.12 -14.09 10.72
C GLN A 269 0.59 -12.77 11.28
N LEU A 270 0.26 -11.84 10.38
CA LEU A 270 -0.42 -10.60 10.75
C LEU A 270 -1.82 -10.92 11.27
N LEU A 271 -2.20 -10.34 12.41
CA LEU A 271 -3.53 -10.45 12.99
C LEU A 271 -4.25 -9.10 13.02
N PHE A 272 -5.56 -9.13 12.83
CA PHE A 272 -6.45 -8.02 13.16
C PHE A 272 -7.28 -8.42 14.37
N ILE A 273 -6.99 -7.81 15.52
CA ILE A 273 -7.60 -8.17 16.83
C ILE A 273 -8.17 -6.93 17.49
N GLU A 274 -9.23 -7.11 18.26
CA GLU A 274 -9.94 -6.01 18.90
C GLU A 274 -9.34 -5.69 20.28
N PRO A 275 -9.31 -4.41 20.69
CA PRO A 275 -8.87 -4.02 22.03
C PRO A 275 -9.87 -4.46 23.10
N LYS A 276 -9.39 -4.66 24.34
CA LYS A 276 -10.19 -5.07 25.51
C LYS A 276 -10.97 -6.38 25.35
N LYS A 277 -10.41 -7.34 24.63
CA LYS A 277 -10.96 -8.68 24.45
C LYS A 277 -10.05 -9.72 25.09
N ASN A 278 -10.61 -10.88 25.39
CA ASN A 278 -9.85 -12.04 25.82
C ASN A 278 -9.83 -13.05 24.68
N TYR A 279 -8.68 -13.69 24.49
CA TYR A 279 -8.47 -14.67 23.45
C TYR A 279 -7.81 -15.93 24.02
N LEU A 280 -8.10 -17.06 23.42
CA LEU A 280 -7.38 -18.31 23.63
C LEU A 280 -6.52 -18.60 22.40
N LEU A 281 -5.21 -18.62 22.62
CA LEU A 281 -4.23 -19.11 21.64
C LEU A 281 -4.01 -20.59 21.91
N SER A 282 -4.10 -21.43 20.88
CA SER A 282 -3.76 -22.85 21.00
C SER A 282 -3.05 -23.38 19.76
N ALA A 283 -2.24 -24.43 19.94
CA ALA A 283 -1.59 -25.14 18.85
C ALA A 283 -1.22 -26.56 19.27
N ALA A 284 -1.12 -27.46 18.29
CA ALA A 284 -0.55 -28.79 18.47
C ALA A 284 0.88 -28.81 17.91
N ALA A 285 1.82 -29.39 18.66
CA ALA A 285 3.18 -29.58 18.18
C ALA A 285 3.72 -30.98 18.45
N LYS A 286 4.69 -31.39 17.62
CA LYS A 286 5.43 -32.64 17.73
C LYS A 286 6.89 -32.37 17.41
N TYR A 287 7.80 -32.98 18.16
CA TYR A 287 9.24 -32.85 17.97
C TYR A 287 9.87 -34.18 17.52
N GLU A 288 10.96 -34.09 16.77
CA GLU A 288 11.82 -35.23 16.45
C GLU A 288 13.28 -34.77 16.46
N ASP A 289 14.10 -35.56 17.15
CA ASP A 289 15.56 -35.40 17.23
C ASP A 289 16.04 -34.01 17.64
N ILE A 290 15.25 -33.32 18.47
CA ILE A 290 15.62 -32.07 19.14
C ILE A 290 16.11 -32.37 20.56
N SER A 291 17.29 -31.86 20.90
CA SER A 291 17.89 -31.95 22.23
C SER A 291 18.22 -30.54 22.72
N SER A 292 17.28 -29.92 23.41
CA SER A 292 17.43 -28.59 24.02
C SER A 292 16.64 -28.54 25.33
N SER A 293 17.00 -27.63 26.24
CA SER A 293 16.21 -27.29 27.42
C SER A 293 15.07 -26.29 27.11
N SER A 294 15.08 -25.68 25.93
CA SER A 294 14.07 -24.74 25.45
C SER A 294 13.16 -25.39 24.40
N GLY A 295 12.29 -24.60 23.78
CA GLY A 295 11.39 -25.06 22.73
C GLY A 295 10.78 -23.93 21.93
N VAL A 296 9.97 -24.32 20.96
CA VAL A 296 9.13 -23.39 20.22
C VAL A 296 8.03 -22.85 21.14
N VAL A 297 7.75 -21.55 21.04
CA VAL A 297 6.60 -20.91 21.67
C VAL A 297 5.78 -20.18 20.63
N LEU A 298 4.49 -20.05 20.90
CA LEU A 298 3.62 -19.16 20.15
C LEU A 298 3.35 -17.92 20.98
N ASP A 299 3.59 -16.75 20.41
CA ASP A 299 3.30 -15.48 21.08
C ASP A 299 2.46 -14.55 20.20
N VAL A 300 1.71 -13.66 20.85
CA VAL A 300 1.04 -12.55 20.17
C VAL A 300 1.81 -11.28 20.52
N TYR A 301 2.32 -10.61 19.50
CA TYR A 301 3.21 -9.48 19.61
C TYR A 301 2.60 -8.22 19.01
N ASP A 302 2.57 -7.15 19.77
CA ASP A 302 2.11 -5.83 19.37
C ASP A 302 3.31 -5.01 18.89
N LYS A 303 3.43 -4.86 17.57
CA LYS A 303 4.61 -4.27 16.92
C LYS A 303 4.74 -2.78 17.19
N ASP A 304 3.62 -2.05 17.25
CA ASP A 304 3.68 -0.59 17.39
C ASP A 304 4.01 -0.17 18.83
N ASN A 305 3.79 -1.06 19.80
CA ASN A 305 4.09 -0.84 21.22
C ASN A 305 5.27 -1.69 21.72
N ASP A 306 5.95 -2.42 20.83
CA ASP A 306 7.10 -3.30 21.13
C ASP A 306 6.91 -4.19 22.37
N ARG A 307 5.82 -4.97 22.39
CA ARG A 307 5.51 -5.84 23.54
C ARG A 307 4.83 -7.14 23.16
N VAL A 308 5.08 -8.17 23.96
CA VAL A 308 4.35 -9.45 23.90
C VAL A 308 3.06 -9.32 24.71
N LEU A 309 1.91 -9.55 24.08
CA LEU A 309 0.59 -9.54 24.71
C LEU A 309 0.30 -10.84 25.49
N GLY A 310 0.89 -11.94 25.05
CA GLY A 310 0.82 -13.24 25.69
C GLY A 310 1.63 -14.27 24.91
N SER A 311 2.05 -15.34 25.59
CA SER A 311 2.84 -16.43 25.04
C SER A 311 2.40 -17.75 25.63
N THR A 312 2.50 -18.82 24.86
CA THR A 312 2.45 -20.19 25.40
C THR A 312 3.71 -20.47 26.21
N GLU A 313 3.62 -21.44 27.10
CA GLU A 313 4.82 -22.11 27.62
C GLU A 313 5.60 -22.76 26.45
N PRO A 314 6.93 -22.96 26.60
CA PRO A 314 7.70 -23.75 25.65
C PRO A 314 7.02 -25.09 25.37
N LEU A 315 6.73 -25.33 24.09
CA LEU A 315 6.13 -26.57 23.62
C LEU A 315 7.01 -27.74 24.08
N ALA A 316 6.41 -28.68 24.81
CA ALA A 316 7.12 -29.83 25.36
C ALA A 316 7.81 -30.62 24.22
N ILE A 317 9.12 -30.83 24.35
CA ILE A 317 9.88 -31.65 23.39
C ILE A 317 9.42 -33.10 23.54
N ASN A 318 8.47 -33.49 22.69
CA ASN A 318 7.83 -34.78 22.72
C ASN A 318 7.69 -35.36 21.30
N LYS A 319 7.99 -36.66 21.16
CA LYS A 319 7.76 -37.41 19.92
C LYS A 319 6.28 -37.62 19.60
N LYS A 320 5.38 -37.37 20.57
CA LYS A 320 3.93 -37.37 20.40
C LYS A 320 3.40 -35.94 20.31
N TRP A 321 2.32 -35.79 19.55
CA TRP A 321 1.57 -34.54 19.48
C TRP A 321 1.12 -34.09 20.88
N THR A 322 1.42 -32.85 21.21
CA THR A 322 1.02 -32.21 22.46
C THR A 322 0.36 -30.88 22.13
N VAL A 323 -0.75 -30.59 22.79
CA VAL A 323 -1.47 -29.32 22.64
C VAL A 323 -1.02 -28.37 23.73
N VAL A 324 -0.79 -27.11 23.37
CA VAL A 324 -0.54 -26.01 24.31
C VAL A 324 -1.53 -24.90 24.10
N GLU A 325 -1.75 -24.14 25.18
CA GLU A 325 -2.71 -23.07 25.21
C GLU A 325 -2.17 -21.87 26.01
N ALA A 326 -2.64 -20.67 25.66
CA ALA A 326 -2.38 -19.45 26.41
C ALA A 326 -3.60 -18.52 26.35
N LYS A 327 -4.03 -18.02 27.52
CA LYS A 327 -5.03 -16.95 27.61
C LYS A 327 -4.35 -15.60 27.38
N ILE A 328 -4.88 -14.80 26.46
CA ILE A 328 -4.32 -13.50 26.07
C ILE A 328 -5.37 -12.42 26.27
N LYS A 329 -5.02 -11.35 27.00
CA LYS A 329 -5.91 -10.19 27.23
C LYS A 329 -5.39 -8.99 26.47
N THR A 330 -6.21 -8.45 25.56
CA THR A 330 -5.78 -7.28 24.77
C THR A 330 -5.97 -5.97 25.55
N PRO A 331 -4.97 -5.08 25.50
CA PRO A 331 -5.05 -3.77 26.16
C PRO A 331 -6.00 -2.82 25.43
N LYS A 332 -6.27 -1.65 26.04
CA LYS A 332 -7.13 -0.60 25.46
C LYS A 332 -6.55 -0.02 24.16
N MET A 333 -5.23 0.14 24.11
CA MET A 333 -4.52 0.60 22.92
C MET A 333 -3.75 -0.58 22.36
N ILE A 334 -4.02 -0.93 21.11
CA ILE A 334 -3.42 -2.05 20.41
C ILE A 334 -2.91 -1.58 19.06
N GLY A 335 -1.68 -1.96 18.76
CA GLY A 335 -1.10 -1.73 17.45
C GLY A 335 -1.31 -2.90 16.50
N THR A 336 -0.47 -2.91 15.48
CA THR A 336 -0.32 -3.99 14.51
C THR A 336 0.14 -5.25 15.22
N SER A 337 -0.75 -6.24 15.31
CA SER A 337 -0.49 -7.46 16.07
C SER A 337 -0.05 -8.61 15.18
N TYR A 338 0.90 -9.41 15.65
CA TYR A 338 1.44 -10.57 14.95
C TYR A 338 1.33 -11.81 15.84
N LEU A 339 0.84 -12.90 15.28
CA LEU A 339 1.04 -14.23 15.86
C LEU A 339 2.38 -14.75 15.37
N ARG A 340 3.32 -15.00 16.29
CA ARG A 340 4.64 -15.50 15.95
C ARG A 340 4.84 -16.88 16.52
N ILE A 341 5.46 -17.73 15.71
CA ILE A 341 6.05 -18.98 16.15
C ILE A 341 7.54 -18.72 16.24
N LYS A 342 8.08 -18.76 17.45
CA LYS A 342 9.50 -18.49 17.69
C LYS A 342 10.17 -19.64 18.41
N TRP A 343 11.46 -19.79 18.17
CA TRP A 343 12.33 -20.51 19.09
C TRP A 343 12.65 -19.59 20.26
N LYS A 344 12.40 -20.03 21.50
CA LYS A 344 12.78 -19.29 22.70
C LYS A 344 14.25 -19.53 22.98
N GLU A 345 14.99 -18.48 23.31
CA GLU A 345 16.41 -18.60 23.66
C GLU A 345 16.64 -19.68 24.72
N SER A 346 17.75 -20.41 24.57
CA SER A 346 18.26 -21.35 25.56
C SER A 346 19.65 -20.91 26.04
N PRO A 347 20.15 -21.47 27.15
CA PRO A 347 21.43 -21.05 27.72
C PRO A 347 22.61 -21.14 26.73
N GLU A 348 23.56 -20.22 26.85
CA GLU A 348 24.72 -20.05 25.94
C GLU A 348 25.61 -21.28 25.70
N TRP A 349 25.49 -22.30 26.56
CA TRP A 349 26.29 -23.53 26.49
C TRP A 349 25.64 -24.63 25.64
N GLU A 350 24.43 -24.44 25.12
CA GLU A 350 23.80 -25.40 24.22
C GLU A 350 24.44 -25.41 22.81
N ILE A 351 24.45 -26.58 22.21
CA ILE A 351 24.94 -26.80 20.84
C ILE A 351 23.92 -26.19 19.86
N PRO A 352 24.34 -25.70 18.67
CA PRO A 352 23.42 -25.33 17.61
C PRO A 352 22.29 -26.35 17.43
N LEU A 353 21.06 -25.86 17.29
CA LEU A 353 19.88 -26.71 17.30
C LEU A 353 19.74 -27.44 15.97
N TYR A 354 19.56 -28.76 16.08
CA TYR A 354 19.24 -29.67 14.98
C TYR A 354 17.94 -30.42 15.29
N GLY A 355 17.25 -30.84 14.23
CA GLY A 355 16.06 -31.68 14.34
C GLY A 355 14.84 -31.05 13.69
N LYS A 356 13.65 -31.54 14.03
CA LYS A 356 12.41 -31.18 13.36
C LYS A 356 11.31 -30.91 14.37
N VAL A 357 10.50 -29.90 14.07
CA VAL A 357 9.24 -29.66 14.76
C VAL A 357 8.12 -29.56 13.74
N TRP A 358 7.01 -30.24 14.02
CA TRP A 358 5.77 -30.09 13.31
C TRP A 358 4.79 -29.30 14.16
N ILE A 359 4.07 -28.38 13.54
CA ILE A 359 3.06 -27.54 14.17
C ILE A 359 1.78 -27.63 13.34
N ASP A 360 0.64 -27.81 13.99
CA ASP A 360 -0.67 -27.94 13.37
C ASP A 360 -1.74 -27.36 14.29
N LYS A 361 -2.92 -27.09 13.74
CA LYS A 361 -4.11 -26.61 14.43
C LYS A 361 -3.84 -25.38 15.28
N VAL A 362 -3.19 -24.39 14.68
CA VAL A 362 -2.98 -23.09 15.31
C VAL A 362 -4.30 -22.32 15.29
N GLN A 363 -4.84 -22.03 16.47
CA GLN A 363 -6.10 -21.32 16.63
C GLN A 363 -5.90 -20.08 17.51
N PHE A 364 -6.62 -19.02 17.18
CA PHE A 364 -6.73 -17.84 18.01
C PHE A 364 -8.20 -17.43 18.00
N GLU A 365 -8.87 -17.59 19.13
CA GLU A 365 -10.32 -17.45 19.22
C GLU A 365 -10.68 -16.52 20.37
N GLU A 366 -11.70 -15.67 20.16
CA GLU A 366 -12.21 -14.82 21.23
C GLU A 366 -12.94 -15.68 22.27
N ILE A 367 -12.61 -15.48 23.54
CA ILE A 367 -13.28 -16.12 24.66
C ILE A 367 -14.05 -15.09 25.46
N LEU A 368 -15.24 -15.48 25.93
CA LEU A 368 -15.99 -14.66 26.87
C LEU A 368 -15.18 -14.55 28.17
N PRO A 369 -15.18 -13.38 28.84
CA PRO A 369 -14.59 -13.27 30.16
C PRO A 369 -15.25 -14.31 31.07
N ASP A 370 -14.43 -15.06 31.82
CA ASP A 370 -14.93 -15.95 32.87
C ASP A 370 -15.90 -15.14 33.75
N GLU A 371 -17.17 -15.56 33.82
CA GLU A 371 -18.20 -14.93 34.64
C GLU A 371 -17.64 -14.89 36.07
N LYS A 372 -17.42 -13.68 36.61
CA LYS A 372 -16.94 -13.50 37.99
C LYS A 372 -17.82 -14.37 38.89
N ASP A 373 -17.22 -15.33 39.59
CA ASP A 373 -17.89 -16.02 40.69
C ASP A 373 -18.51 -14.94 41.61
N PRO A 374 -19.83 -14.97 41.89
CA PRO A 374 -20.49 -13.99 42.75
C PRO A 374 -20.12 -14.11 44.24
N ALA A 375 -19.00 -14.77 44.55
CA ALA A 375 -18.54 -15.07 45.90
C ALA A 375 -17.06 -14.71 46.08
N SER A 376 -16.71 -13.45 45.86
CA SER A 376 -15.50 -12.86 46.44
C SER A 376 -15.86 -11.47 46.93
N PRO A 377 -15.76 -11.18 48.24
CA PRO A 377 -16.16 -9.89 48.79
C PRO A 377 -15.31 -8.78 48.19
N GLU A 378 -15.97 -7.76 47.67
CA GLU A 378 -15.32 -6.52 47.26
C GLU A 378 -14.76 -5.82 48.50
N ASP A 379 -13.50 -5.43 48.43
CA ASP A 379 -12.87 -4.54 49.39
C ASP A 379 -13.67 -3.24 49.48
N GLU A 380 -14.21 -2.95 50.68
CA GLU A 380 -14.85 -1.68 51.01
C GLU A 380 -13.82 -0.55 50.98
N ASP A 381 -13.72 0.14 49.84
CA ASP A 381 -13.19 1.50 49.76
C ASP A 381 -14.35 2.47 50.00
N SER A 382 -14.62 2.77 51.28
CA SER A 382 -15.56 3.81 51.68
C SER A 382 -14.83 5.15 51.77
N GLY A 383 -14.73 5.81 50.61
CA GLY A 383 -14.39 7.23 50.52
C GLY A 383 -15.51 8.10 51.10
N GLU A 384 -15.13 8.97 52.01
CA GLU A 384 -15.96 9.99 52.67
C GLU A 384 -16.62 10.94 51.65
N GLU A 385 -17.95 11.06 51.71
CA GLU A 385 -18.68 12.17 51.07
C GLU A 385 -18.89 13.32 52.06
N GLN A 386 -18.29 14.46 51.74
CA GLN A 386 -18.58 15.77 52.32
C GLN A 386 -20.04 16.18 52.02
N LYS A 387 -20.75 16.66 53.04
CA LYS A 387 -21.95 17.49 52.88
C LYS A 387 -21.89 18.70 53.79
N ASP A 388 -21.95 19.87 53.16
CA ASP A 388 -22.11 21.18 53.78
C ASP A 388 -23.53 21.40 54.32
N GLY A 389 -23.61 22.16 55.43
CA GLY A 389 -24.68 23.15 55.66
C GLY A 389 -25.74 22.80 56.71
N GLU A 390 -25.58 23.33 57.94
CA GLU A 390 -26.43 24.38 58.54
C GLU A 390 -26.24 24.44 60.08
N ASP A 391 -25.85 25.62 60.56
CA ASP A 391 -25.92 26.12 61.96
C ASP A 391 -27.41 26.34 62.35
N PRO A 392 -27.87 26.40 63.63
CA PRO A 392 -27.31 27.32 64.63
C PRO A 392 -27.50 27.00 66.16
N PHE A 393 -26.83 27.79 67.03
CA PHE A 393 -27.00 27.95 68.51
C PHE A 393 -26.55 26.73 69.37
N GLU A 394 -25.92 26.82 70.55
CA GLU A 394 -25.86 27.83 71.62
C GLU A 394 -24.74 27.43 72.62
N ASP A 395 -24.12 28.43 73.27
CA ASP A 395 -23.44 28.46 74.58
C ASP A 395 -22.85 27.17 75.24
N ASN A 396 -21.55 27.19 75.59
CA ASN A 396 -21.09 27.46 76.98
C ASN A 396 -19.56 27.30 77.16
N VAL A 397 -18.97 28.39 77.69
CA VAL A 397 -17.89 28.59 78.67
C VAL A 397 -17.07 27.39 79.24
N GLN A 398 -15.77 27.68 79.43
CA GLN A 398 -14.77 27.24 80.45
C GLN A 398 -13.59 26.40 79.91
N GLU A 399 -12.41 27.00 79.76
CA GLU A 399 -11.32 27.08 80.76
C GLU A 399 -10.80 25.71 81.24
N HIS A 400 -9.61 25.29 80.77
CA HIS A 400 -8.41 25.21 81.62
C HIS A 400 -7.18 24.66 80.85
N SER A 401 -6.16 25.52 80.77
CA SER A 401 -4.72 25.33 81.06
C SER A 401 -4.01 23.97 80.98
N SER A 402 -2.71 24.14 80.66
CA SER A 402 -1.50 23.33 80.94
C SER A 402 -1.09 22.34 79.84
N GLU A 403 0.02 22.58 79.13
CA GLU A 403 1.42 22.31 79.54
C GLU A 403 1.61 20.83 79.91
N SER A 404 2.53 20.03 79.38
CA SER A 404 3.82 20.27 78.73
C SER A 404 4.34 18.95 78.12
N PRO A 405 5.47 18.97 77.38
CA PRO A 405 5.93 17.89 76.51
C PRO A 405 7.14 17.11 77.05
N SER A 406 7.40 15.94 76.46
CA SER A 406 8.68 15.22 76.42
C SER A 406 8.44 13.92 75.66
N SER A 407 9.25 13.41 74.74
CA SER A 407 10.48 13.80 74.04
C SER A 407 10.63 12.82 72.88
#